data_AF-A0A826GQ87-F1
#
_entry.id   AF-A0A826GQ87-F1
#
_cell.length_a   1.000
_cell.length_b   1.000
_cell.length_c   1.000
_cell.angle_alpha   90.00
_cell.angle_beta   90.00
_cell.angle_gamma   90.00
#
_symmetry.space_group_name_H-M   'P 1'
#
loop_
_entity.id
_entity.type
_entity.pdbx_description
1 polymer ?
#
loop_
_entity_poly.entity_id
_entity_poly.type
_entity_poly.pdbx_seq_one_letter_code
_entity_poly.pdbx_strand_id
1 'polypeptide(L)'
;MLIDIDTQASTTSYFYEKIKENNIDLEKNICEVLKDNLGINDTIINLENNLNLIPGYLTLHSLNGDFHCLNKHKAIDLKLKNPLEIKRLKINYDYILIDTNPSLDLTLRCALNATHYIAIPMTAGKWTF
;
A
#
# COMPACT_ATOMS: atom_id res chain seq x y z
N MET A 1 -7.23 1.01 -9.80
CA MET A 1 -6.49 0.06 -8.95
C MET A 1 -6.53 0.54 -7.51
N LEU A 2 -6.68 -0.37 -6.55
CA LEU A 2 -6.58 -0.12 -5.12
C LEU A 2 -5.23 -0.65 -4.61
N ILE A 3 -4.57 0.10 -3.72
CA ILE A 3 -3.39 -0.35 -3.00
C ILE A 3 -3.67 -0.16 -1.50
N ASP A 4 -3.63 -1.24 -0.74
CA ASP A 4 -3.86 -1.21 0.71
C ASP A 4 -2.53 -1.19 1.45
N ILE A 5 -2.12 -0.01 1.93
CA ILE A 5 -0.89 0.21 2.71
C ILE A 5 -1.26 0.45 4.19
N ASP A 6 -2.50 0.22 4.60
CA ASP A 6 -2.87 0.26 6.00
C ASP A 6 -2.47 -1.06 6.68
N THR A 7 -1.77 -0.96 7.80
CA THR A 7 -1.48 -2.08 8.71
C THR A 7 -2.74 -2.84 9.18
N GLN A 8 -3.91 -2.19 9.21
CA GLN A 8 -5.19 -2.84 9.53
C GLN A 8 -5.76 -3.66 8.37
N ALA A 9 -5.24 -3.47 7.15
CA ALA A 9 -5.65 -4.19 5.94
C ALA A 9 -7.18 -4.22 5.74
N SER A 10 -7.88 -3.10 6.03
CA SER A 10 -9.34 -3.04 6.01
C SER A 10 -9.89 -3.18 4.59
N THR A 11 -9.25 -2.53 3.62
CA THR A 11 -9.59 -2.65 2.20
C THR A 11 -9.39 -4.09 1.71
N THR A 12 -8.29 -4.75 2.11
CA THR A 12 -8.03 -6.15 1.77
C THR A 12 -9.06 -7.09 2.40
N SER A 13 -9.37 -6.87 3.68
CA SER A 13 -10.34 -7.68 4.44
C SER A 13 -11.75 -7.60 3.86
N TYR A 14 -12.14 -6.43 3.34
CA TYR A 14 -13.42 -6.26 2.64
C TYR A 14 -13.58 -7.21 1.45
N PHE A 15 -12.49 -7.50 0.73
CA PHE A 15 -12.49 -8.41 -0.42
C PHE A 15 -12.09 -9.86 -0.08
N TYR A 16 -11.99 -10.21 1.21
CA TYR A 16 -11.44 -11.49 1.64
C TYR A 16 -12.21 -12.71 1.10
N GLU A 17 -13.53 -12.65 1.02
CA GLU A 17 -14.33 -13.75 0.46
C GLU A 17 -13.90 -14.07 -0.98
N LYS A 18 -13.71 -13.02 -1.78
CA LYS A 18 -13.28 -13.15 -3.18
C LYS A 18 -11.84 -13.63 -3.32
N ILE A 19 -10.96 -13.14 -2.45
CA ILE A 19 -9.57 -13.59 -2.39
C ILE A 19 -9.52 -15.11 -2.08
N LYS A 20 -10.37 -15.54 -1.14
CA LYS A 20 -10.50 -16.95 -0.74
C LYS A 20 -11.08 -17.83 -1.84
N GLU A 21 -12.14 -17.38 -2.52
CA GLU A 21 -12.76 -18.13 -3.63
C GLU A 21 -11.78 -18.39 -4.79
N ASN A 22 -10.89 -17.44 -5.05
CA ASN A 22 -9.89 -17.53 -6.11
C ASN A 22 -8.57 -18.18 -5.65
N ASN A 23 -8.48 -18.68 -4.41
CA ASN A 23 -7.28 -19.27 -3.81
C ASN A 23 -6.03 -18.40 -3.97
N ILE A 24 -6.19 -17.09 -3.72
CA ILE A 24 -5.09 -16.15 -3.87
C ILE A 24 -4.21 -16.14 -2.62
N ASP A 25 -2.90 -16.17 -2.84
CA ASP A 25 -1.89 -16.10 -1.81
C ASP A 25 -1.66 -14.65 -1.33
N LEU A 26 -1.99 -14.39 -0.06
CA LEU A 26 -1.82 -13.09 0.60
C LEU A 26 -0.38 -12.82 1.05
N GLU A 27 0.53 -13.79 0.98
CA GLU A 27 1.96 -13.53 1.18
C GLU A 27 2.52 -12.62 0.07
N LYS A 28 1.84 -12.56 -1.09
CA LYS A 28 2.12 -11.60 -2.17
C LYS A 28 1.41 -10.27 -1.92
N ASN A 29 2.00 -9.45 -1.08
CA ASN A 29 1.40 -8.19 -0.62
C ASN A 29 2.34 -7.00 -0.80
N ILE A 30 1.81 -5.80 -0.53
CA ILE A 30 2.57 -4.55 -0.68
C ILE A 30 3.81 -4.49 0.23
N CYS A 31 3.81 -5.16 1.39
CA CYS A 31 4.96 -5.16 2.30
C CYS A 31 6.18 -5.81 1.62
N GLU A 32 5.98 -6.90 0.89
CA GLU A 32 7.04 -7.59 0.16
C GLU A 32 7.60 -6.75 -1.00
N VAL A 33 6.74 -5.94 -1.65
CA VAL A 33 7.18 -4.96 -2.65
C VAL A 33 8.03 -3.87 -1.99
N LEU A 34 7.60 -3.33 -0.85
CA LEU A 34 8.36 -2.31 -0.09
C LEU A 34 9.69 -2.84 0.46
N LYS A 35 9.79 -4.15 0.71
CA LYS A 35 11.00 -4.85 1.13
C LYS A 35 11.94 -5.22 -0.03
N ASP A 36 11.53 -4.97 -1.28
CA ASP A 36 12.21 -5.41 -2.51
C ASP A 36 12.29 -6.94 -2.67
N ASN A 37 11.37 -7.69 -2.04
CA ASN A 37 11.30 -9.15 -2.14
C ASN A 37 10.49 -9.63 -3.36
N LEU A 38 9.48 -8.85 -3.76
CA LEU A 38 8.61 -9.13 -4.91
C LEU A 38 8.47 -7.88 -5.80
N GLY A 39 8.23 -8.08 -7.09
CA GLY A 39 7.87 -6.99 -7.99
C GLY A 39 6.38 -6.64 -7.86
N ILE A 40 6.03 -5.36 -8.00
CA ILE A 40 4.64 -4.89 -7.87
C ILE A 40 3.64 -5.61 -8.79
N ASN A 41 4.07 -6.03 -9.99
CA ASN A 41 3.20 -6.70 -10.94
C ASN A 41 2.79 -8.12 -10.48
N ASP A 42 3.60 -8.76 -9.64
CA ASP A 42 3.37 -10.11 -9.14
C ASP A 42 2.43 -10.13 -7.93
N THR A 43 2.09 -8.96 -7.38
CA THR A 43 1.20 -8.77 -6.23
C THR A 43 -0.19 -8.27 -6.63
N ILE A 44 -0.47 -8.08 -7.93
CA ILE A 44 -1.74 -7.57 -8.41
C ILE A 44 -2.79 -8.68 -8.39
N ILE A 45 -3.89 -8.42 -7.69
CA ILE A 45 -5.07 -9.26 -7.63
C ILE A 45 -6.17 -8.66 -8.49
N ASN A 46 -6.70 -9.43 -9.44
CA ASN A 46 -7.91 -9.06 -10.16
C ASN A 46 -9.13 -9.44 -9.32
N LEU A 47 -9.86 -8.44 -8.81
CA LEU A 47 -11.08 -8.64 -8.05
C LEU A 47 -12.28 -8.68 -8.98
N GLU A 48 -12.43 -7.66 -9.82
CA GLU A 48 -13.58 -7.48 -10.71
C GLU A 48 -13.16 -6.84 -12.03
N ASN A 49 -14.12 -6.77 -12.95
CA ASN A 49 -13.93 -6.03 -14.17
C ASN A 49 -13.54 -4.58 -13.84
N ASN A 50 -12.35 -4.18 -14.27
CA ASN A 50 -11.72 -2.88 -14.00
C ASN A 50 -11.33 -2.59 -12.54
N LEU A 51 -11.36 -3.60 -11.65
CA LEU A 51 -10.95 -3.44 -10.25
C LEU A 51 -9.84 -4.43 -9.90
N ASN A 52 -8.65 -3.87 -9.71
CA ASN A 52 -7.48 -4.60 -9.23
C ASN A 52 -7.10 -4.09 -7.85
N LEU A 53 -6.55 -4.98 -7.01
CA LEU A 53 -6.09 -4.71 -5.66
C LEU A 53 -4.64 -5.19 -5.51
N ILE A 54 -3.82 -4.41 -4.83
CA ILE A 54 -2.60 -4.90 -4.19
C ILE A 54 -2.90 -4.99 -2.69
N PRO A 55 -2.88 -6.20 -2.09
CA PRO A 55 -3.34 -6.39 -0.74
C PRO A 55 -2.32 -5.90 0.29
N GLY A 56 -2.85 -5.45 1.43
CA GLY A 56 -2.12 -5.25 2.67
C GLY A 56 -2.03 -6.55 3.47
N TYR A 57 -1.03 -6.66 4.33
CA TYR A 57 -0.87 -7.82 5.21
C TYR A 57 -0.24 -7.43 6.54
N LEU A 58 -0.41 -8.28 7.56
CA LEU A 58 0.06 -8.06 8.94
C LEU A 58 1.54 -7.70 9.04
N THR A 59 2.35 -8.15 8.08
CA THR A 59 3.79 -7.85 8.00
C THR A 59 4.11 -6.36 7.83
N LEU A 60 3.14 -5.53 7.43
CA LEU A 60 3.27 -4.08 7.37
C LEU A 60 3.56 -3.47 8.75
N HIS A 61 3.07 -4.05 9.84
CA HIS A 61 3.27 -3.51 11.19
C HIS A 61 4.75 -3.50 11.59
N SER A 62 5.48 -4.56 11.23
CA SER A 62 6.91 -4.69 11.52
C SER A 62 7.78 -3.80 10.64
N LEU A 63 7.25 -3.30 9.52
CA LEU A 63 8.01 -2.57 8.51
C LEU A 63 8.71 -1.36 9.10
N ASN A 64 8.01 -0.53 9.89
CA ASN A 64 8.61 0.65 10.52
C ASN A 64 9.76 0.28 11.48
N GLY A 65 9.61 -0.81 12.24
CA GLY A 65 10.61 -1.29 13.19
C GLY A 65 11.85 -1.87 12.50
N ASP A 66 11.64 -2.77 11.54
CA ASP A 66 12.70 -3.43 10.75
C ASP A 66 13.63 -2.39 10.12
N PHE A 67 13.03 -1.36 9.55
CA PHE A 67 13.74 -0.31 8.85
C PHE A 67 14.45 0.70 9.76
N HIS A 68 13.87 0.99 10.93
CA HIS A 68 14.49 1.83 11.96
C HIS A 68 15.73 1.14 12.57
N CYS A 69 15.62 -0.15 12.90
CA CYS A 69 16.72 -0.93 13.49
C CYS A 69 17.95 -1.06 12.58
N LEU A 70 17.76 -1.03 11.25
CA LEU A 70 18.84 -1.16 10.27
C LEU A 70 19.61 0.14 9.99
N ASN A 71 19.34 1.24 10.71
CA ASN A 71 19.86 2.58 10.42
C ASN A 71 19.63 3.05 8.96
N LYS A 72 18.59 2.50 8.32
CA LYS A 72 18.23 2.79 6.93
C LYS A 72 17.27 3.97 6.78
N HIS A 73 16.99 4.71 7.86
CA HIS A 73 16.05 5.84 7.89
C HIS A 73 16.16 6.78 6.68
N LYS A 74 17.39 7.21 6.34
CA LYS A 74 17.67 8.06 5.17
C LYS A 74 17.56 7.33 3.82
N ALA A 75 17.91 6.04 3.77
CA ALA A 75 17.82 5.23 2.57
C ALA A 75 16.37 4.91 2.20
N ILE A 76 15.45 4.95 3.16
CA ILE A 76 14.04 4.64 3.00
C ILE A 76 13.24 5.82 2.45
N ASP A 77 13.47 7.03 2.97
CA ASP A 77 12.91 8.25 2.40
C ASP A 77 13.32 8.37 0.91
N LEU A 78 14.45 7.75 0.54
CA LEU A 78 14.96 7.59 -0.81
C LEU A 78 14.50 6.32 -1.55
N LYS A 79 14.17 5.22 -0.86
CA LYS A 79 13.61 4.01 -1.50
C LYS A 79 12.20 4.28 -2.02
N LEU A 80 11.46 5.16 -1.37
CA LEU A 80 10.21 5.72 -1.90
C LEU A 80 10.40 7.03 -2.66
N LYS A 81 11.65 7.47 -2.83
CA LYS A 81 12.02 8.34 -3.95
C LYS A 81 12.15 7.54 -5.26
N ASN A 82 11.95 6.22 -5.21
CA ASN A 82 11.27 5.51 -6.28
C ASN A 82 9.75 5.42 -5.97
N PRO A 83 8.96 6.47 -6.26
CA PRO A 83 7.58 6.31 -6.74
C PRO A 83 7.52 5.53 -8.08
N LEU A 84 8.55 4.74 -8.38
CA LEU A 84 8.88 4.10 -9.63
C LEU A 84 8.35 2.67 -9.72
N GLU A 85 7.94 2.00 -8.64
CA GLU A 85 7.23 0.71 -8.76
C GLU A 85 5.82 0.94 -9.34
N ILE A 86 5.09 1.98 -8.91
CA ILE A 86 3.82 2.34 -9.57
C ILE A 86 4.04 2.71 -11.04
N LYS A 87 5.15 3.36 -11.40
CA LYS A 87 5.55 3.59 -12.81
C LYS A 87 5.99 2.31 -13.54
N ARG A 88 6.32 1.23 -12.82
CA ARG A 88 6.68 -0.11 -13.35
C ARG A 88 5.47 -1.01 -13.51
N LEU A 89 4.26 -0.55 -13.17
CA LEU A 89 3.04 -1.25 -13.53
C LEU A 89 3.02 -1.45 -15.05
N LYS A 90 2.92 -2.70 -15.49
CA LYS A 90 2.81 -3.04 -16.91
C LYS A 90 1.48 -2.56 -17.50
N ILE A 91 0.50 -2.37 -16.63
CA ILE A 91 -0.85 -1.93 -16.98
C ILE A 91 -0.99 -0.46 -16.60
N ASN A 92 -1.40 0.36 -17.56
CA ASN A 92 -1.79 1.74 -17.30
C ASN A 92 -3.20 1.74 -16.68
N TYR A 93 -3.30 2.22 -15.45
CA TYR A 93 -4.56 2.46 -14.79
C TYR A 93 -4.94 3.92 -14.92
N ASP A 94 -6.22 4.18 -15.22
CA ASP A 94 -6.74 5.55 -15.23
C ASP A 94 -6.66 6.19 -13.84
N TYR A 95 -6.93 5.38 -12.81
CA TYR A 95 -6.90 5.80 -11.41
C TYR A 95 -6.25 4.75 -10.51
N ILE A 96 -5.46 5.24 -9.56
CA ILE A 96 -4.87 4.48 -8.47
C ILE A 96 -5.28 5.15 -7.18
N LEU A 97 -5.93 4.39 -6.28
CA LEU A 97 -6.28 4.83 -4.94
C LEU A 97 -5.42 4.07 -3.94
N ILE A 98 -4.82 4.81 -3.01
CA ILE A 98 -3.94 4.27 -1.98
C ILE A 98 -4.63 4.47 -0.64
N ASP A 99 -4.96 3.38 0.05
CA ASP A 99 -5.45 3.38 1.42
C ASP A 99 -4.27 3.39 2.37
N THR A 100 -4.31 4.24 3.38
CA THR A 100 -3.18 4.51 4.29
C THR A 100 -3.65 4.54 5.73
N ASN A 101 -2.80 4.05 6.63
CA ASN A 101 -3.02 4.15 8.06
C ASN A 101 -3.07 5.63 8.53
N PRO A 102 -3.87 5.95 9.57
CA PRO A 102 -3.98 7.30 10.13
C PRO A 102 -2.78 7.65 11.04
N SER A 103 -1.56 7.48 10.55
CA SER A 103 -0.31 7.72 11.27
C SER A 103 0.67 8.52 10.42
N LEU A 104 1.44 9.41 11.06
CA LEU A 104 2.51 10.17 10.40
C LEU A 104 3.81 9.35 10.32
N ASP A 105 3.75 8.23 9.62
CA ASP A 105 4.83 7.26 9.59
C ASP A 105 5.41 7.07 8.18
N LEU A 106 6.17 5.98 8.02
CA LEU A 106 6.81 5.70 6.75
C LEU A 106 5.80 5.39 5.64
N THR A 107 4.78 4.56 5.92
CA THR A 107 3.77 4.17 4.93
C THR A 107 3.02 5.38 4.39
N LEU A 108 2.73 6.38 5.22
CA LEU A 108 2.19 7.65 4.74
C LEU A 108 3.17 8.40 3.83
N ARG A 109 4.45 8.51 4.21
CA ARG A 109 5.47 9.16 3.35
C ARG A 109 5.62 8.44 2.01
N CYS A 110 5.49 7.11 1.99
CA CYS A 110 5.44 6.32 0.75
C CYS A 110 4.35 6.83 -0.19
N ALA A 111 3.12 6.88 0.33
CA ALA A 111 1.93 7.19 -0.43
C ALA A 111 1.98 8.62 -0.96
N LEU A 112 2.38 9.58 -0.10
CA LEU A 112 2.49 10.99 -0.48
C LEU A 112 3.48 11.22 -1.63
N ASN A 113 4.62 10.53 -1.62
CA ASN A 113 5.63 10.64 -2.69
C ASN A 113 5.14 10.07 -4.03
N ALA A 114 4.16 9.17 -4.02
CA ALA A 114 3.63 8.50 -5.21
C ALA A 114 2.32 9.10 -5.75
N THR A 115 1.74 10.07 -5.05
CA THR A 115 0.37 10.54 -5.27
C THR A 115 0.34 11.93 -5.91
N HIS A 116 -0.62 12.14 -6.83
CA HIS A 116 -0.87 13.46 -7.44
C HIS A 116 -1.90 14.28 -6.66
N TYR A 117 -2.88 13.63 -6.04
CA TYR A 117 -4.00 14.26 -5.34
C TYR A 117 -4.29 13.53 -4.03
N ILE A 118 -4.55 14.28 -2.97
CA ILE A 118 -4.81 13.72 -1.64
C ILE A 118 -6.26 14.05 -1.26
N ALA A 119 -6.99 13.03 -0.80
CA ALA A 119 -8.31 13.19 -0.19
C ALA A 119 -8.20 12.86 1.30
N ILE A 120 -8.59 13.81 2.16
CA ILE A 120 -8.55 13.65 3.62
C ILE A 120 -10.00 13.64 4.14
N PRO A 121 -10.59 12.47 4.39
CA PRO A 121 -11.90 12.39 5.01
C PRO A 121 -11.80 12.88 6.46
N MET A 122 -12.61 13.88 6.82
CA MET A 122 -12.62 14.45 8.16
C MET A 122 -14.05 14.57 8.69
N THR A 123 -14.20 14.37 9.99
CA THR A 123 -15.46 14.64 10.71
C THR A 123 -15.38 16.00 11.38
N ALA A 124 -16.54 16.64 11.62
CA ALA A 124 -16.62 17.91 12.35
C ALA A 124 -16.40 17.68 13.86
N GLY A 125 -15.14 17.52 14.24
CA GLY A 125 -14.68 17.28 15.61
C GLY A 125 -14.09 18.52 16.25
N LYS A 126 -13.81 18.44 17.56
CA LYS A 126 -13.27 19.56 18.37
C LYS A 126 -11.94 20.14 17.85
N TRP A 127 -11.16 19.32 17.14
CA TRP A 127 -9.82 19.68 16.68
C TRP A 127 -9.73 19.72 15.14
N THR A 128 -10.86 19.72 14.45
CA THR A 128 -10.92 19.87 13.00
C THR A 128 -10.88 21.36 12.69
N PHE A 129 -9.84 21.81 11.98
CA PHE A 129 -9.60 23.21 11.59
C PHE A 129 -9.40 23.32 10.07
#